data_AF-J0GW28-F1
#
_entry.id   AF-J0GW28-F1
#
_cell.length_a   1.000
_cell.length_b   1.000
_cell.length_c   1.000
_cell.angle_alpha   90.00
_cell.angle_beta   90.00
_cell.angle_gamma   90.00
#
_symmetry.space_group_name_H-M   'P 1'
#
loop_
_entity.id
_entity.type
_entity.pdbx_description
1 polymer ?
#
loop_
_entity_poly.entity_id
_entity_poly.type
_entity_poly.pdbx_seq_one_letter_code
_entity_poly.pdbx_strand_id
1 'polypeptide(L)'
;MSSTAEESVLYASANREHFSVLDRLEEISKRKINPKYINQNINQQAGYSAEIKEQAHVNANNILAGKRERIVQYDDLSSEQKAQVKKLFPNYATPKKNHEIVDYISVDEKGNVIPGTAVQSKFVGRNGEECFKKLLSKDYEKYFENGAKMKIARNHYGDFQRAVNTRIKSLESQIAKQKWLGDFQKATSLEKELQKCKTIKAHTRPASATKAEAIEDRLNPKLSTAKDVTSISHQAGMNAAQTGALIGGVVSLATNVYECVAKK
;
A
#
# COMPACT_ATOMS: atom_id res chain seq x y z
N MET A 1 -13.82 29.18 2.32
CA MET A 1 -13.65 28.48 3.61
C MET A 1 -14.68 27.38 3.64
N SER A 2 -14.29 26.11 3.75
CA SER A 2 -15.29 25.05 4.00
C SER A 2 -15.94 25.29 5.35
N SER A 3 -17.23 25.05 5.45
CA SER A 3 -17.92 25.19 6.73
C SER A 3 -17.42 24.12 7.72
N THR A 4 -17.45 24.42 9.02
CA THR A 4 -17.09 23.46 10.09
C THR A 4 -17.88 22.13 9.97
N ALA A 5 -19.11 22.19 9.46
CA ALA A 5 -19.93 21.01 9.20
C ALA A 5 -19.36 20.11 8.08
N GLU A 6 -18.93 20.70 6.96
CA GLU A 6 -18.30 19.94 5.86
C GLU A 6 -17.00 19.27 6.32
N GLU A 7 -16.17 19.99 7.08
CA GLU A 7 -14.92 19.44 7.61
C GLU A 7 -15.18 18.26 8.57
N SER A 8 -16.15 18.40 9.49
CA SER A 8 -16.57 17.31 10.37
C SER A 8 -17.09 16.09 9.60
N VAL A 9 -17.80 16.29 8.48
CA VAL A 9 -18.30 15.19 7.63
C VAL A 9 -17.14 14.46 6.94
N LEU A 10 -16.12 15.18 6.47
CA LEU A 10 -14.93 14.56 5.86
C LEU A 10 -14.19 13.68 6.87
N TYR A 11 -13.98 14.17 8.09
CA TYR A 11 -13.33 13.38 9.14
C TYR A 11 -14.15 12.18 9.60
N ALA A 12 -15.46 12.33 9.74
CA ALA A 12 -16.35 11.19 10.03
C ALA A 12 -16.31 10.14 8.90
N SER A 13 -16.28 10.59 7.64
CA SER A 13 -16.18 9.72 6.47
C SER A 13 -14.83 9.00 6.41
N ALA A 14 -13.73 9.70 6.74
CA ALA A 14 -12.41 9.10 6.82
C ALA A 14 -12.32 8.02 7.92
N ASN A 15 -12.90 8.28 9.10
CA ASN A 15 -13.02 7.27 10.17
C ASN A 15 -13.85 6.06 9.73
N ARG A 16 -14.90 6.28 8.95
CA ARG A 16 -15.74 5.18 8.41
C ARG A 16 -14.96 4.22 7.52
N GLU A 17 -13.94 4.67 6.80
CA GLU A 17 -13.06 3.78 6.01
C GLU A 17 -12.32 2.77 6.89
N HIS A 18 -11.91 3.14 8.10
CA HIS A 18 -11.24 2.21 9.01
C HIS A 18 -12.22 1.20 9.63
N PHE A 19 -13.45 1.63 9.94
CA PHE A 19 -14.47 0.70 10.43
C PHE A 19 -14.98 -0.26 9.37
N SER A 20 -15.11 0.19 8.11
CA SER A 20 -15.62 -0.64 7.01
C SER A 20 -14.74 -1.85 6.69
N VAL A 21 -13.49 -1.83 7.14
CA VAL A 21 -12.53 -2.91 6.90
C VAL A 21 -12.32 -3.84 8.11
N LEU A 22 -12.85 -3.50 9.28
CA LEU A 22 -12.59 -4.20 10.53
C LEU A 22 -12.99 -5.69 10.47
N ASP A 23 -14.18 -6.00 9.94
CA ASP A 23 -14.67 -7.38 9.85
C ASP A 23 -13.71 -8.27 9.04
N ARG A 24 -13.15 -7.73 7.94
CA ARG A 24 -12.17 -8.45 7.11
C ARG A 24 -10.83 -8.65 7.82
N LEU A 25 -10.39 -7.67 8.59
CA LEU A 25 -9.19 -7.81 9.43
C LEU A 25 -9.42 -8.86 10.54
N GLU A 26 -10.62 -8.94 11.12
CA GLU A 26 -10.98 -9.97 12.08
C GLU A 26 -11.07 -11.38 11.46
N GLU A 27 -11.55 -11.49 10.23
CA GLU A 27 -11.52 -12.77 9.50
C GLU A 27 -10.08 -13.25 9.30
N ILE A 28 -9.17 -12.34 8.94
CA ILE A 28 -7.74 -12.66 8.81
C ILE A 28 -7.16 -13.06 10.17
N SER A 29 -7.55 -12.39 11.26
CA SER A 29 -7.03 -12.68 12.60
C SER A 29 -7.38 -14.08 13.09
N LYS A 30 -8.50 -14.63 12.61
CA LYS A 30 -8.99 -15.99 12.91
C LYS A 30 -8.39 -17.09 12.03
N ARG A 31 -7.56 -16.76 11.02
CA ARG A 31 -6.95 -17.76 10.13
C ARG A 31 -6.02 -18.70 10.91
N LYS A 32 -6.04 -19.98 10.52
CA LYS A 32 -5.24 -21.05 11.16
C LYS A 32 -3.74 -20.75 11.10
N ILE A 33 -3.04 -21.11 12.17
CA ILE A 33 -1.58 -21.04 12.28
C ILE A 33 -1.05 -22.44 12.50
N ASN A 34 -0.12 -22.88 11.66
CA ASN A 34 0.61 -24.12 11.89
C ASN A 34 1.70 -23.86 12.96
N PRO A 35 1.73 -24.62 14.08
CA PRO A 35 2.72 -24.43 15.14
C PRO A 35 4.17 -24.52 14.66
N LYS A 36 4.46 -25.26 13.58
CA LYS A 36 5.80 -25.38 13.01
C LYS A 36 6.22 -24.17 12.16
N TYR A 37 5.27 -23.34 11.73
CA TYR A 37 5.48 -22.24 10.78
C TYR A 37 4.83 -20.93 11.24
N ILE A 38 4.77 -20.71 12.56
CA ILE A 38 4.07 -19.57 13.17
C ILE A 38 4.50 -18.25 12.52
N ASN A 39 5.81 -17.99 12.47
CA ASN A 39 6.34 -16.75 11.93
C ASN A 39 6.01 -16.57 10.44
N GLN A 40 6.13 -17.63 9.63
CA GLN A 40 5.84 -17.58 8.21
C GLN A 40 4.35 -17.33 7.96
N ASN A 41 3.48 -18.03 8.71
CA ASN A 41 2.03 -17.86 8.60
C ASN A 41 1.59 -16.45 9.03
N ILE A 42 2.11 -15.93 10.16
CA ILE A 42 1.79 -14.57 10.60
C ILE A 42 2.25 -13.55 9.55
N ASN A 43 3.48 -13.65 9.03
CA ASN A 43 3.97 -12.72 8.01
C ASN A 43 3.17 -12.79 6.71
N GLN A 44 2.78 -13.99 6.27
CA GLN A 44 1.95 -14.16 5.07
C GLN A 44 0.56 -13.56 5.30
N GLN A 45 -0.06 -13.85 6.45
CA GLN A 45 -1.40 -13.38 6.77
C GLN A 45 -1.43 -11.85 6.98
N ALA A 46 -0.39 -11.30 7.59
CA ALA A 46 -0.16 -9.86 7.69
C ALA A 46 -0.02 -9.16 6.33
N GLY A 47 0.43 -9.87 5.28
CA GLY A 47 0.43 -9.34 3.91
C GLY A 47 -0.97 -8.94 3.45
N TYR A 48 -1.96 -9.81 3.66
CA TYR A 48 -3.36 -9.51 3.36
C TYR A 48 -3.91 -8.37 4.25
N SER A 49 -3.53 -8.35 5.53
CA SER A 49 -3.89 -7.23 6.41
C SER A 49 -3.33 -5.90 5.92
N ALA A 50 -2.09 -5.89 5.42
CA ALA A 50 -1.45 -4.69 4.88
C ALA A 50 -2.19 -4.12 3.67
N GLU A 51 -2.72 -4.98 2.78
CA GLU A 51 -3.53 -4.56 1.64
C GLU A 51 -4.85 -3.90 2.10
N ILE A 52 -5.48 -4.46 3.13
CA ILE A 52 -6.73 -3.93 3.69
C ILE A 52 -6.47 -2.58 4.37
N LYS A 53 -5.40 -2.49 5.15
CA LYS A 53 -5.00 -1.25 5.82
C LYS A 53 -4.60 -0.17 4.82
N GLU A 54 -3.87 -0.51 3.74
CA GLU A 54 -3.57 0.44 2.67
C GLU A 54 -4.86 1.00 2.07
N GLN A 55 -5.86 0.15 1.79
CA GLN A 55 -7.16 0.61 1.29
C GLN A 55 -7.81 1.64 2.21
N ALA A 56 -7.95 1.32 3.49
CA ALA A 56 -8.57 2.23 4.45
C ALA A 56 -7.79 3.56 4.56
N HIS A 57 -6.46 3.49 4.67
CA HIS A 57 -5.60 4.68 4.80
C HIS A 57 -5.62 5.58 3.57
N VAL A 58 -5.49 4.99 2.37
CA VAL A 58 -5.48 5.78 1.12
C VAL A 58 -6.85 6.40 0.88
N ASN A 59 -7.94 5.67 1.13
CA ASN A 59 -9.29 6.19 0.98
C ASN A 59 -9.59 7.30 1.99
N ALA A 60 -9.22 7.11 3.26
CA ALA A 60 -9.33 8.14 4.29
C ALA A 60 -8.57 9.41 3.89
N ASN A 61 -7.32 9.28 3.43
CA ASN A 61 -6.53 10.42 2.96
C ASN A 61 -7.13 11.09 1.71
N ASN A 62 -7.67 10.31 0.78
CA ASN A 62 -8.34 10.85 -0.40
C ASN A 62 -9.61 11.63 -0.02
N ILE A 63 -10.40 11.13 0.94
CA ILE A 63 -11.55 11.85 1.50
C ILE A 63 -11.11 13.19 2.08
N LEU A 64 -10.12 13.17 2.98
CA LEU A 64 -9.63 14.39 3.64
C LEU A 64 -9.03 15.39 2.64
N ALA A 65 -8.46 14.91 1.53
CA ALA A 65 -7.93 15.74 0.45
C ALA A 65 -9.01 16.18 -0.57
N GLY A 66 -10.28 15.86 -0.36
CA GLY A 66 -11.38 16.18 -1.29
C GLY A 66 -11.31 15.42 -2.63
N LYS A 67 -10.48 14.38 -2.73
CA LYS A 67 -10.36 13.54 -3.92
C LYS A 67 -11.53 12.57 -3.99
N ARG A 68 -12.04 12.38 -5.21
CA ARG A 68 -13.18 11.49 -5.47
C ARG A 68 -12.79 10.06 -5.82
N GLU A 69 -11.50 9.79 -6.00
CA GLU A 69 -10.99 8.45 -6.29
C GLU A 69 -10.86 7.61 -5.01
N ARG A 70 -11.10 6.31 -5.12
CA ARG A 70 -10.88 5.33 -4.04
C ARG A 70 -10.03 4.19 -4.58
N ILE A 71 -9.18 3.61 -3.74
CA ILE A 71 -8.57 2.32 -4.05
C ILE A 71 -9.49 1.21 -3.55
N VAL A 72 -9.56 0.15 -4.33
CA VAL A 72 -10.37 -1.04 -4.07
C VAL A 72 -9.52 -2.27 -4.34
N GLN A 73 -9.54 -3.22 -3.41
CA GLN A 73 -8.92 -4.53 -3.61
C GLN A 73 -9.52 -5.24 -4.82
N TYR A 74 -8.67 -5.92 -5.59
CA TYR A 74 -9.11 -6.65 -6.77
C TYR A 74 -10.24 -7.62 -6.44
N ASP A 75 -10.13 -8.32 -5.31
CA ASP A 75 -11.12 -9.31 -4.87
C ASP A 75 -12.51 -8.71 -4.69
N ASP A 76 -12.59 -7.44 -4.29
CA ASP A 76 -13.82 -6.69 -4.04
C ASP A 76 -14.38 -5.99 -5.29
N LEU A 77 -13.66 -5.99 -6.40
CA LEU A 77 -14.16 -5.40 -7.65
C LEU A 77 -15.38 -6.17 -8.18
N SER A 78 -16.35 -5.41 -8.70
CA SER A 78 -17.48 -5.93 -9.49
C SER A 78 -17.03 -6.63 -10.77
N SER A 79 -17.93 -7.40 -11.39
CA SER A 79 -17.66 -8.07 -12.66
C SER A 79 -17.33 -7.07 -13.77
N GLU A 80 -18.01 -5.93 -13.80
CA GLU A 80 -17.81 -4.83 -14.75
C GLU A 80 -16.41 -4.20 -14.57
N GLN A 81 -16.00 -3.95 -13.33
CA GLN A 81 -14.66 -3.43 -13.03
C GLN A 81 -13.58 -4.46 -13.37
N LYS A 82 -13.79 -5.74 -13.05
CA LYS A 82 -12.86 -6.82 -13.42
C LYS A 82 -12.70 -6.93 -14.95
N ALA A 83 -13.77 -6.71 -15.72
CA ALA A 83 -13.68 -6.62 -17.18
C ALA A 83 -12.85 -5.40 -17.65
N GLN A 84 -12.88 -4.27 -16.94
CA GLN A 84 -11.98 -3.14 -17.21
C GLN A 84 -10.52 -3.50 -16.90
N VAL A 85 -10.26 -4.20 -15.79
CA VAL A 85 -8.91 -4.72 -15.46
C VAL A 85 -8.41 -5.67 -16.54
N LYS A 86 -9.26 -6.56 -17.09
CA LYS A 86 -8.90 -7.46 -18.20
C LYS A 86 -8.39 -6.71 -19.43
N LYS A 87 -8.97 -5.53 -19.74
CA LYS A 87 -8.52 -4.69 -20.86
C LYS A 87 -7.13 -4.09 -20.62
N LEU A 88 -6.80 -3.78 -19.36
CA LEU A 88 -5.47 -3.29 -18.99
C LEU A 88 -4.41 -4.39 -19.01
N PHE A 89 -4.81 -5.63 -18.72
CA PHE A 89 -3.92 -6.80 -18.62
C PHE A 89 -4.43 -7.98 -19.47
N PRO A 90 -4.44 -7.86 -20.81
CA PRO A 90 -5.07 -8.86 -21.69
C PRO A 90 -4.41 -10.24 -21.62
N ASN A 91 -3.13 -10.30 -21.25
CA ASN A 91 -2.36 -11.55 -21.16
C ASN A 91 -2.54 -12.29 -19.82
N TYR A 92 -3.24 -11.70 -18.86
CA TYR A 92 -3.45 -12.29 -17.54
C TYR A 92 -4.88 -12.80 -17.38
N ALA A 93 -5.04 -13.85 -16.58
CA ALA A 93 -6.35 -14.33 -16.18
C ALA A 93 -7.07 -13.27 -15.33
N THR A 94 -8.39 -13.23 -15.42
CA THR A 94 -9.25 -12.36 -14.59
C THR A 94 -10.05 -13.25 -13.65
N PRO A 95 -9.42 -13.82 -12.62
CA PRO A 95 -10.09 -14.72 -11.70
C PRO A 95 -11.10 -13.96 -10.83
N LYS A 96 -11.99 -14.70 -10.17
CA LYS A 96 -12.92 -14.11 -9.19
C LYS A 96 -12.19 -13.49 -7.99
N LYS A 97 -11.06 -14.09 -7.59
CA LYS A 97 -10.20 -13.69 -6.46
C LYS A 97 -8.73 -13.93 -6.79
N ASN A 98 -7.82 -13.24 -6.10
CA ASN A 98 -6.36 -13.37 -6.20
C ASN A 98 -5.84 -13.15 -7.63
N HIS A 99 -5.99 -11.94 -8.16
CA HIS A 99 -5.34 -11.59 -9.43
C HIS A 99 -3.83 -11.65 -9.30
N GLU A 100 -3.14 -12.14 -10.33
CA GLU A 100 -1.72 -12.45 -10.23
C GLU A 100 -0.83 -11.19 -10.07
N ILE A 101 -1.28 -10.06 -10.63
CA ILE A 101 -0.47 -8.84 -10.75
C ILE A 101 -1.12 -7.58 -10.15
N VAL A 102 -2.35 -7.68 -9.62
CA VAL A 102 -3.09 -6.54 -9.08
C VAL A 102 -3.68 -6.93 -7.73
N ASP A 103 -3.18 -6.33 -6.65
CA ASP A 103 -3.79 -6.46 -5.32
C ASP A 103 -4.92 -5.44 -5.16
N TYR A 104 -4.71 -4.20 -5.61
CA TYR A 104 -5.71 -3.14 -5.62
C TYR A 104 -5.49 -2.16 -6.76
N ILE A 105 -6.56 -1.43 -7.08
CA ILE A 105 -6.59 -0.46 -8.18
C ILE A 105 -7.47 0.73 -7.79
N SER A 106 -7.21 1.91 -8.38
CA SER A 106 -8.06 3.08 -8.13
C SER A 106 -9.30 3.03 -9.01
N VAL A 107 -10.42 3.49 -8.46
CA VAL A 107 -11.68 3.72 -9.15
C VAL A 107 -12.09 5.17 -9.01
N ASP A 108 -12.72 5.73 -10.05
CA ASP A 108 -13.27 7.09 -10.04
C ASP A 108 -14.60 7.16 -9.25
N GLU A 109 -15.20 8.35 -9.19
CA GLU A 109 -16.47 8.60 -8.50
C GLU A 109 -17.66 7.77 -9.04
N LYS A 110 -17.57 7.30 -10.28
CA LYS A 110 -18.57 6.47 -10.96
C LYS A 110 -18.26 4.98 -10.82
N GLY A 111 -17.16 4.63 -10.16
CA GLY A 111 -16.68 3.27 -10.01
C GLY A 111 -15.91 2.73 -11.22
N ASN A 112 -15.53 3.55 -12.19
CA ASN A 112 -14.69 3.10 -13.30
C ASN A 112 -13.24 2.94 -12.85
N VAL A 113 -12.59 1.88 -13.32
CA VAL A 113 -11.18 1.63 -13.06
C VAL A 113 -10.33 2.71 -13.72
N ILE A 114 -9.41 3.31 -12.95
CA ILE A 114 -8.48 4.34 -13.43
C ILE A 114 -7.22 3.63 -13.98
N PRO A 115 -6.93 3.74 -15.30
CA PRO A 115 -5.74 3.12 -15.89
C PRO A 115 -4.44 3.59 -15.26
N GLY A 116 -3.42 2.71 -15.21
CA GLY A 116 -2.10 3.05 -14.68
C GLY A 116 -2.00 3.12 -13.15
N THR A 117 -3.09 2.85 -12.43
CA THR A 117 -3.17 2.86 -10.95
C THR A 117 -3.15 1.47 -10.32
N ALA A 118 -2.99 0.42 -11.13
CA ALA A 118 -2.88 -0.95 -10.63
C ALA A 118 -1.64 -1.08 -9.75
N VAL A 119 -1.81 -1.64 -8.56
CA VAL A 119 -0.73 -1.77 -7.58
C VAL A 119 -0.61 -3.21 -7.10
N GLN A 120 0.64 -3.63 -6.93
CA GLN A 120 1.04 -4.80 -6.17
C GLN A 120 1.71 -4.33 -4.87
N SER A 121 1.31 -4.89 -3.73
CA SER A 121 1.93 -4.67 -2.43
C SER A 121 2.85 -5.83 -2.06
N LYS A 122 4.09 -5.54 -1.65
CA LYS A 122 5.10 -6.55 -1.29
C LYS A 122 5.82 -6.17 0.00
N PHE A 123 5.40 -6.79 1.10
CA PHE A 123 5.99 -6.62 2.44
C PHE A 123 7.10 -7.66 2.69
N VAL A 124 8.01 -7.77 1.73
CA VAL A 124 9.06 -8.80 1.69
C VAL A 124 10.42 -8.27 2.14
N GLY A 125 11.26 -9.18 2.62
CA GLY A 125 12.59 -8.86 3.15
C GLY A 125 12.54 -8.45 4.63
N ARG A 126 13.73 -8.41 5.26
CA ARG A 126 13.90 -7.90 6.63
C ARG A 126 14.04 -6.38 6.68
N ASN A 127 14.50 -5.79 5.59
CA ASN A 127 14.67 -4.34 5.41
C ASN A 127 14.49 -3.97 3.92
N GLY A 128 14.66 -2.70 3.59
CA GLY A 128 14.49 -2.22 2.22
C GLY A 128 15.57 -2.67 1.23
N GLU A 129 16.78 -2.96 1.70
CA GLU A 129 17.84 -3.49 0.83
C GLU A 129 17.51 -4.91 0.37
N GLU A 130 17.10 -5.78 1.30
CA GLU A 130 16.64 -7.12 0.96
C GLU A 130 15.37 -7.10 0.11
N CYS A 131 14.46 -6.15 0.39
CA CYS A 131 13.29 -5.91 -0.44
C CYS A 131 13.69 -5.58 -1.88
N PHE A 132 14.63 -4.65 -2.07
CA PHE A 132 15.16 -4.30 -3.39
C PHE A 132 15.79 -5.52 -4.10
N LYS A 133 16.62 -6.31 -3.40
CA LYS A 133 17.21 -7.54 -3.95
C LYS A 133 16.15 -8.54 -4.44
N LYS A 134 15.02 -8.66 -3.72
CA LYS A 134 13.89 -9.49 -4.16
C LYS A 134 13.18 -8.91 -5.37
N LEU A 135 12.91 -7.60 -5.39
CA LEU A 135 12.27 -6.94 -6.53
C LEU A 135 13.14 -6.99 -7.81
N LEU A 136 14.46 -7.16 -7.66
CA LEU A 136 15.38 -7.39 -8.76
C LEU A 136 15.35 -8.83 -9.30
N SER A 137 14.76 -9.81 -8.62
CA SER A 137 14.74 -11.19 -9.09
C SER A 137 13.76 -11.38 -10.26
N LYS A 138 13.90 -12.49 -10.97
CA LYS A 138 13.08 -12.84 -12.14
C LYS A 138 11.59 -12.94 -11.79
N ASP A 139 11.26 -13.45 -10.60
CA ASP A 139 9.87 -13.68 -10.15
C ASP A 139 9.04 -12.38 -10.05
N TYR A 140 9.71 -11.23 -9.99
CA TYR A 140 9.07 -9.91 -9.86
C TYR A 140 9.06 -9.09 -11.15
N GLU A 141 9.73 -9.55 -12.22
CA GLU A 141 9.77 -8.83 -13.50
C GLU A 141 8.37 -8.59 -14.06
N LYS A 142 7.50 -9.61 -13.97
CA LYS A 142 6.12 -9.56 -14.45
C LYS A 142 5.32 -8.35 -13.98
N TYR A 143 5.57 -7.84 -12.77
CA TYR A 143 4.83 -6.68 -12.26
C TYR A 143 5.25 -5.41 -13.00
N PHE A 144 6.56 -5.22 -13.19
CA PHE A 144 7.11 -4.01 -13.78
C PHE A 144 6.93 -3.97 -15.30
N GLU A 145 7.06 -5.11 -15.98
CA GLU A 145 6.84 -5.23 -17.42
C GLU A 145 5.40 -4.92 -17.83
N ASN A 146 4.43 -5.18 -16.95
CA ASN A 146 3.03 -4.86 -17.16
C ASN A 146 2.64 -3.49 -16.60
N GLY A 147 3.61 -2.67 -16.17
CA GLY A 147 3.34 -1.31 -15.69
C GLY A 147 2.66 -1.23 -14.33
N ALA A 148 2.53 -2.34 -13.60
CA ALA A 148 1.99 -2.32 -12.24
C ALA A 148 2.91 -1.50 -11.32
N LYS A 149 2.29 -0.70 -10.46
CA LYS A 149 2.99 0.04 -9.41
C LYS A 149 3.28 -0.91 -8.25
N MET A 150 4.34 -0.62 -7.51
CA MET A 150 4.78 -1.43 -6.39
C MET A 150 4.68 -0.62 -5.09
N LYS A 151 4.06 -1.21 -4.08
CA LYS A 151 4.03 -0.68 -2.72
C LYS A 151 4.81 -1.58 -1.79
N ILE A 152 5.72 -0.99 -1.01
CA ILE A 152 6.51 -1.72 -0.01
C ILE A 152 6.28 -1.12 1.38
N ALA A 153 6.55 -1.89 2.43
CA ALA A 153 6.39 -1.44 3.81
C ALA A 153 7.04 -0.06 4.03
N ARG A 154 6.33 0.86 4.69
CA ARG A 154 6.77 2.25 4.91
C ARG A 154 8.18 2.33 5.48
N ASN A 155 8.46 1.53 6.52
CA ASN A 155 9.75 1.48 7.21
C ASN A 155 10.89 0.87 6.36
N HIS A 156 10.59 0.20 5.24
CA HIS A 156 11.61 -0.32 4.33
C HIS A 156 12.01 0.70 3.26
N TYR A 157 11.21 1.75 3.02
CA TYR A 157 11.39 2.60 1.85
C TYR A 157 12.71 3.37 1.83
N GLY A 158 13.18 3.87 2.98
CA GLY A 158 14.45 4.59 3.07
C GLY A 158 15.64 3.72 2.67
N ASP A 159 15.73 2.50 3.21
CA ASP A 159 16.79 1.54 2.87
C ASP A 159 16.72 1.11 1.41
N PHE A 160 15.50 0.89 0.91
CA PHE A 160 15.26 0.57 -0.50
C PHE A 160 15.80 1.66 -1.43
N GLN A 161 15.48 2.93 -1.13
CA GLN A 161 15.95 4.07 -1.91
C GLN A 161 17.48 4.17 -1.92
N ARG A 162 18.13 3.95 -0.76
CA ARG A 162 19.61 3.93 -0.69
C ARG A 162 20.17 2.79 -1.54
N ALA A 163 19.64 1.57 -1.39
CA ALA A 163 20.12 0.40 -2.12
C ALA A 163 20.00 0.55 -3.65
N VAL A 164 18.83 0.98 -4.14
CA VAL A 164 18.62 1.15 -5.60
C VAL A 164 19.47 2.29 -6.17
N ASN A 165 19.64 3.40 -5.45
CA ASN A 165 20.48 4.51 -5.90
C ASN A 165 21.96 4.12 -5.97
N THR A 166 22.45 3.38 -4.96
CA THR A 166 23.81 2.86 -4.97
C THR A 166 24.04 1.90 -6.13
N ARG A 167 23.08 1.00 -6.42
CA ARG A 167 23.18 0.09 -7.56
C ARG A 167 23.18 0.83 -8.90
N ILE A 168 22.30 1.83 -9.06
CA ILE A 168 22.24 2.67 -10.27
C ILE A 168 23.59 3.35 -10.51
N LYS A 169 24.15 4.04 -9.51
CA LYS A 169 25.45 4.72 -9.63
C LYS A 169 26.57 3.74 -9.97
N SER A 170 26.58 2.58 -9.34
CA SER A 170 27.56 1.52 -9.62
C SER A 170 27.47 1.02 -11.06
N LEU A 171 26.27 0.80 -11.58
CA LEU A 171 26.04 0.37 -12.95
C LEU A 171 26.47 1.45 -13.95
N GLU A 172 26.15 2.72 -13.69
CA GLU A 172 26.57 3.85 -14.55
C GLU A 172 28.09 3.92 -14.68
N SER A 173 28.83 3.81 -13.56
CA SER A 173 30.30 3.76 -13.59
C SER A 173 30.84 2.54 -14.32
N GLN A 174 30.22 1.37 -14.16
CA GLN A 174 30.63 0.15 -14.86
C GLN A 174 30.40 0.26 -16.37
N ILE A 175 29.26 0.81 -16.80
CA ILE A 175 28.95 1.04 -18.22
C ILE A 175 29.99 1.96 -18.85
N ALA A 176 30.29 3.09 -18.20
CA ALA A 176 31.31 4.03 -18.68
C ALA A 176 32.68 3.34 -18.84
N LYS A 177 33.09 2.53 -17.86
CA LYS A 177 34.33 1.75 -17.93
C LYS A 177 34.34 0.74 -19.08
N GLN A 178 33.26 -0.03 -19.29
CA GLN A 178 33.22 -1.02 -20.37
C GLN A 178 33.23 -0.36 -21.75
N LYS A 179 32.53 0.77 -21.92
CA LYS A 179 32.58 1.55 -23.16
C LYS A 179 34.00 2.07 -23.45
N TRP A 180 34.70 2.56 -22.43
CA TRP A 180 36.10 2.99 -22.58
C TRP A 180 37.03 1.83 -22.97
N LEU A 181 36.79 0.63 -22.44
CA LEU A 181 37.53 -0.59 -22.80
C LEU A 181 37.14 -1.20 -24.16
N GLY A 182 36.13 -0.64 -24.85
CA GLY A 182 35.61 -1.19 -26.11
C GLY A 182 34.74 -2.45 -25.97
N ASP A 183 34.39 -2.87 -24.74
CA ASP A 183 33.51 -4.02 -24.49
C ASP A 183 32.02 -3.60 -24.54
N PHE A 184 31.54 -3.37 -25.76
CA PHE A 184 30.16 -2.92 -26.01
C PHE A 184 29.11 -3.98 -25.69
N GLN A 185 29.44 -5.27 -25.79
CA GLN A 185 28.52 -6.36 -25.43
C GLN A 185 28.21 -6.33 -23.94
N LYS A 186 29.24 -6.21 -23.10
CA LYS A 186 29.06 -6.10 -21.65
C LYS A 186 28.40 -4.79 -21.25
N ALA A 187 28.75 -3.68 -21.91
CA ALA A 187 28.08 -2.40 -21.69
C ALA A 187 26.56 -2.51 -21.94
N THR A 188 26.15 -3.16 -23.03
CA THR A 188 24.73 -3.38 -23.37
C THR A 188 24.00 -4.22 -22.31
N SER A 189 24.66 -5.25 -21.77
CA SER A 189 24.09 -6.07 -20.68
C SER A 189 23.85 -5.23 -19.41
N LEU A 190 24.84 -4.42 -19.03
CA LEU A 190 24.75 -3.53 -17.86
C LEU A 190 23.68 -2.44 -18.05
N GLU A 191 23.50 -1.93 -19.27
CA GLU A 191 22.43 -0.97 -19.59
C GLU A 191 21.04 -1.55 -19.38
N LYS A 192 20.82 -2.83 -19.70
CA LYS A 192 19.56 -3.54 -19.40
C LYS A 192 19.32 -3.63 -17.90
N GLU A 193 20.34 -3.99 -17.11
CA GLU A 193 20.23 -4.00 -15.65
C GLU A 193 19.96 -2.60 -15.06
N LEU A 194 20.61 -1.57 -15.61
CA LEU A 194 20.40 -0.18 -15.21
C LEU A 194 18.96 0.24 -15.46
N GLN A 195 18.41 -0.10 -16.63
CA GLN A 195 17.02 0.20 -16.96
C GLN A 195 16.06 -0.53 -16.03
N LYS A 196 16.31 -1.80 -15.71
CA LYS A 196 15.53 -2.56 -14.71
C LYS A 196 15.53 -1.85 -13.35
N CYS A 197 16.70 -1.42 -12.86
CA CYS A 197 16.81 -0.68 -11.60
C CYS A 197 16.03 0.65 -11.65
N LYS A 198 16.11 1.39 -12.76
CA LYS A 198 15.38 2.65 -12.96
C LYS A 198 13.86 2.43 -12.95
N THR A 199 13.37 1.38 -13.62
CA THR A 199 11.94 1.01 -13.60
C THR A 199 11.48 0.65 -12.19
N ILE A 200 12.22 -0.21 -11.48
CA ILE A 200 11.91 -0.58 -10.08
C ILE A 200 11.82 0.68 -9.20
N LYS A 201 12.81 1.57 -9.29
CA LYS A 201 12.81 2.84 -8.54
C LYS A 201 11.61 3.72 -8.89
N ALA A 202 11.31 3.87 -10.19
CA ALA A 202 10.24 4.73 -10.66
C ALA A 202 8.86 4.23 -10.19
N HIS A 203 8.64 2.91 -10.20
CA HIS A 203 7.34 2.30 -9.91
C HIS A 203 7.14 1.92 -8.44
N THR A 204 8.18 1.97 -7.60
CA THR A 204 8.07 1.61 -6.18
C THR A 204 7.85 2.82 -5.28
N ARG A 205 6.82 2.75 -4.43
CA ARG A 205 6.47 3.77 -3.44
C ARG A 205 6.23 3.13 -2.07
N PRO A 206 6.31 3.89 -0.96
CA PRO A 206 5.94 3.35 0.34
C PRO A 206 4.42 3.16 0.41
N ALA A 207 4.00 2.07 1.06
CA ALA A 207 2.67 1.91 1.65
C ALA A 207 2.49 2.88 2.82
N SER A 208 1.26 3.08 3.28
CA SER A 208 0.94 3.79 4.52
C SER A 208 1.44 3.01 5.74
N ALA A 209 1.29 1.69 5.71
CA ALA A 209 1.63 0.80 6.80
C ALA A 209 3.10 0.37 6.79
N THR A 210 3.66 0.25 7.98
CA THR A 210 4.89 -0.50 8.27
C THR A 210 4.59 -2.00 8.34
N LYS A 211 5.64 -2.81 8.28
CA LYS A 211 5.51 -4.26 8.47
C LYS A 211 4.97 -4.63 9.86
N ALA A 212 5.35 -3.86 10.89
CA ALA A 212 4.88 -4.08 12.25
C ALA A 212 3.39 -3.75 12.39
N GLU A 213 2.91 -2.65 11.80
CA GLU A 213 1.49 -2.29 11.79
C GLU A 213 0.65 -3.37 11.08
N ALA A 214 1.13 -3.90 9.94
CA ALA A 214 0.46 -5.00 9.26
C ALA A 214 0.39 -6.29 10.10
N ILE A 215 1.40 -6.56 10.92
CA ILE A 215 1.38 -7.67 11.89
C ILE A 215 0.40 -7.35 13.03
N GLU A 216 0.34 -6.11 13.50
CA GLU A 216 -0.63 -5.69 14.51
C GLU A 216 -2.07 -5.83 14.01
N ASP A 217 -2.36 -5.47 12.76
CA ASP A 217 -3.68 -5.73 12.15
C ASP A 217 -4.04 -7.21 12.17
N ARG A 218 -3.06 -8.07 11.88
CA ARG A 218 -3.24 -9.52 11.91
C ARG A 218 -3.52 -10.02 13.33
N LEU A 219 -2.84 -9.50 14.33
CA LEU A 219 -2.90 -10.04 15.70
C LEU A 219 -3.99 -9.38 16.54
N ASN A 220 -4.16 -8.07 16.41
CA ASN A 220 -5.01 -7.21 17.23
C ASN A 220 -5.78 -6.20 16.35
N PRO A 221 -6.66 -6.66 15.44
CA PRO A 221 -7.32 -5.81 14.45
C PRO A 221 -8.13 -4.65 15.07
N LYS A 222 -8.80 -4.89 16.21
CA LYS A 222 -9.54 -3.85 16.93
C LYS A 222 -8.64 -2.75 17.44
N LEU A 223 -7.50 -3.11 18.03
CA LEU A 223 -6.53 -2.15 18.57
C LEU A 223 -5.92 -1.32 17.45
N SER A 224 -5.52 -1.96 16.35
CA SER A 224 -4.99 -1.25 15.18
C SER A 224 -6.01 -0.27 14.60
N THR A 225 -7.27 -0.70 14.45
CA THR A 225 -8.36 0.17 13.96
C THR A 225 -8.62 1.34 14.90
N ALA A 226 -8.60 1.10 16.22
CA ALA A 226 -8.76 2.16 17.21
C ALA A 226 -7.63 3.19 17.14
N LYS A 227 -6.37 2.75 16.94
CA LYS A 227 -5.22 3.66 16.74
C LYS A 227 -5.39 4.53 15.49
N ASP A 228 -5.83 3.93 14.38
CA ASP A 228 -6.05 4.66 13.13
C ASP A 228 -7.15 5.73 13.29
N VAL A 229 -8.28 5.38 13.88
CA VAL A 229 -9.39 6.31 14.16
C VAL A 229 -8.94 7.42 15.11
N THR A 230 -8.18 7.07 16.14
CA THR A 230 -7.62 8.06 17.08
C THR A 230 -6.68 9.04 16.38
N SER A 231 -5.85 8.54 15.45
CA SER A 231 -4.95 9.38 14.64
C SER A 231 -5.71 10.38 13.77
N ILE A 232 -6.79 9.96 13.10
CA ILE A 232 -7.64 10.84 12.30
C ILE A 232 -8.34 11.88 13.19
N SER A 233 -8.89 11.46 14.33
CA SER A 233 -9.53 12.40 15.26
C SER A 233 -8.56 13.40 15.87
N HIS A 234 -7.32 12.98 16.15
CA HIS A 234 -6.26 13.89 16.57
C HIS A 234 -5.93 14.90 15.46
N GLN A 235 -5.83 14.46 14.20
CA GLN A 235 -5.66 15.35 13.05
C GLN A 235 -6.82 16.35 12.92
N ALA A 236 -8.06 15.91 13.14
CA ALA A 236 -9.22 16.79 13.17
C ALA A 236 -9.11 17.85 14.27
N GLY A 237 -8.69 17.45 15.48
CA GLY A 237 -8.46 18.36 16.60
C GLY A 237 -7.36 19.40 16.32
N MET A 238 -6.26 18.99 15.68
CA MET A 238 -5.19 19.91 15.28
C MET A 238 -5.67 20.92 14.23
N ASN A 239 -6.42 20.47 13.22
CA ASN A 239 -6.98 21.35 12.21
C ASN A 239 -8.01 22.32 12.81
N ALA A 240 -8.91 21.82 13.67
CA ALA A 240 -9.87 22.62 14.43
C ALA A 240 -9.20 23.71 15.27
N ALA A 241 -8.12 23.36 15.98
CA ALA A 241 -7.35 24.32 16.78
C ALA A 241 -6.68 25.39 15.92
N GLN A 242 -6.20 25.05 14.72
CA GLN A 242 -5.60 25.99 13.79
C GLN A 242 -6.62 26.92 13.13
N THR A 243 -7.82 26.42 12.82
CA THR A 243 -8.85 27.17 12.09
C THR A 243 -9.88 27.85 12.99
N GLY A 244 -9.87 27.55 14.30
CA GLY A 244 -10.90 28.01 15.25
C GLY A 244 -12.25 27.30 15.07
N ALA A 245 -12.31 26.21 14.29
CA ALA A 245 -13.50 25.43 14.05
C ALA A 245 -13.78 24.44 15.20
N LEU A 246 -15.04 24.17 15.52
CA LEU A 246 -15.42 23.23 16.58
C LEU A 246 -15.78 21.85 15.98
N ILE A 247 -14.93 20.83 16.18
CA ILE A 247 -15.14 19.45 15.68
C ILE A 247 -15.31 18.45 16.84
N GLY A 248 -16.30 18.71 17.73
CA GLY A 248 -16.50 17.91 18.96
C GLY A 248 -16.90 16.45 18.71
N GLY A 249 -17.71 16.18 17.70
CA GLY A 249 -18.22 14.83 17.42
C GLY A 249 -17.14 13.83 17.03
N VAL A 250 -16.19 14.24 16.19
CA VAL A 250 -15.08 13.37 15.71
C VAL A 250 -14.13 12.99 16.85
N VAL A 251 -13.84 13.93 17.76
CA VAL A 251 -12.97 13.69 18.92
C VAL A 251 -13.62 12.73 19.91
N SER A 252 -14.92 12.91 20.21
CA SER A 252 -15.65 12.01 21.11
C SER A 252 -15.70 10.55 20.63
N LEU A 253 -15.81 10.33 19.31
CA LEU A 253 -15.79 9.00 18.71
C LEU A 253 -14.49 8.25 19.03
N ALA A 254 -13.34 8.93 18.91
CA ALA A 254 -12.05 8.32 19.20
C ALA A 254 -11.91 7.91 20.67
N THR A 255 -12.30 8.78 21.61
CA THR A 255 -12.24 8.47 23.04
C THR A 255 -13.07 7.23 23.37
N ASN A 256 -14.31 7.18 22.90
CA ASN A 256 -15.20 6.05 23.14
C ASN A 256 -14.66 4.74 22.54
N VAL A 257 -14.13 4.80 21.32
CA VAL A 257 -13.59 3.63 20.62
C VAL A 257 -12.32 3.12 21.30
N TYR A 258 -11.38 4.02 21.61
CA TYR A 258 -10.13 3.65 22.29
C TYR A 258 -10.40 3.06 23.66
N GLU A 259 -11.26 3.67 24.46
CA GLU A 259 -11.62 3.15 25.79
C GLU A 259 -12.29 1.77 25.72
N CYS A 260 -13.15 1.53 24.73
CA CYS A 260 -13.82 0.24 24.56
C CYS A 260 -12.85 -0.89 24.16
N VAL A 261 -11.75 -0.56 23.50
CA VAL A 261 -10.78 -1.54 22.97
C VAL A 261 -9.57 -1.72 23.88
N ALA A 262 -9.09 -0.65 24.54
CA ALA A 262 -7.90 -0.70 25.39
C ALA A 262 -8.18 -1.15 26.84
N LYS A 263 -9.45 -1.11 27.30
CA LYS A 263 -9.87 -1.55 28.63
C LYS A 263 -10.44 -2.99 28.65
N LYS A 264 -10.31 -3.75 27.56
CA LYS A 264 -10.68 -5.17 27.44
C LYS A 264 -9.44 -6.02 27.23
#